data_AF-A0AA46UB31-F1
#
_entry.id   AF-A0AA46UB31-F1
#
_cell.length_a   1.000
_cell.length_b   1.000
_cell.length_c   1.000
_cell.angle_alpha   90.00
_cell.angle_beta   90.00
_cell.angle_gamma   90.00
#
_symmetry.space_group_name_H-M   'P 1'
#
loop_
_entity.id
_entity.type
_entity.pdbx_description
1 polymer ?
#
loop_
_entity_poly.entity_id
_entity_poly.type
_entity_poly.pdbx_seq_one_letter_code
_entity_poly.pdbx_strand_id
1 'polypeptide(L)'
;MATAAEKKQAYEQWKEHCKRVQSITDTALLAGETPAQKDRRILRLQGNYAAFCEYYFPHFLTLRDKTTGEVIRTIHNAPFHNAAAAKVKGTPNLKAVFMWPRGHAKSTHMDIFVPLWLMFQPKRLINFMVVVGKSEDSATRLLGDIQAELEHNQRIIADFGKQQGNASWQDGEFKAANGVKFLACGRGQSPRGLRDREARPDYIVIDDL
;
A
#
# COMPACT_ATOMS: atom_id res chain seq x y z
N MET A 1 -13.87 -9.37 -19.85
CA MET A 1 -12.40 -9.32 -19.83
C MET A 1 -11.96 -8.06 -20.55
N ALA A 2 -10.93 -7.36 -20.06
CA ALA A 2 -10.40 -6.17 -20.73
C ALA A 2 -9.80 -6.52 -22.11
N THR A 3 -9.98 -5.62 -23.07
CA THR A 3 -9.42 -5.66 -24.42
C THR A 3 -7.90 -5.47 -24.41
N ALA A 4 -7.22 -5.83 -25.50
CA ALA A 4 -5.78 -5.62 -25.63
C ALA A 4 -5.37 -4.14 -25.53
N ALA A 5 -6.20 -3.23 -26.04
CA ALA A 5 -5.99 -1.79 -25.94
C ALA A 5 -6.09 -1.29 -24.49
N GLU A 6 -7.11 -1.74 -23.75
CA GLU A 6 -7.28 -1.39 -22.33
C GLU A 6 -6.13 -1.93 -21.46
N LYS A 7 -5.64 -3.14 -21.76
CA LYS A 7 -4.46 -3.70 -21.07
C LYS A 7 -3.20 -2.89 -21.32
N LYS A 8 -2.96 -2.47 -22.58
CA LYS A 8 -1.82 -1.62 -22.93
C LYS A 8 -1.89 -0.27 -22.22
N GLN A 9 -3.05 0.38 -22.22
CA GLN A 9 -3.25 1.66 -21.54
C GLN A 9 -3.03 1.54 -20.03
N ALA A 10 -3.56 0.48 -19.40
CA ALA A 10 -3.36 0.23 -17.97
C ALA A 10 -1.88 0.05 -17.61
N TYR A 11 -1.12 -0.65 -18.47
CA TYR A 11 0.32 -0.83 -18.29
C TYR A 11 1.11 0.47 -18.46
N GLU A 12 0.74 1.32 -19.41
CA GLU A 12 1.34 2.66 -19.58
C GLU A 12 1.07 3.55 -18.36
N GLN A 13 -0.17 3.59 -17.88
CA GLN A 13 -0.55 4.31 -16.66
C GLN A 13 0.23 3.81 -15.43
N TRP A 14 0.42 2.49 -15.31
CA TRP A 14 1.21 1.91 -14.23
C TRP A 14 2.69 2.35 -14.31
N LYS A 15 3.30 2.36 -15.50
CA LYS A 15 4.67 2.88 -15.68
C LYS A 15 4.81 4.34 -15.28
N GLU A 16 3.86 5.18 -15.65
CA GLU A 16 3.83 6.59 -15.25
C GLU A 16 3.68 6.73 -13.73
N HIS A 17 2.84 5.90 -13.12
CA HIS A 17 2.70 5.83 -11.68
C HIS A 17 4.02 5.48 -10.99
N CYS A 18 4.73 4.43 -11.44
CA CYS A 18 6.03 4.04 -10.90
C CYS A 18 7.07 5.16 -10.97
N LYS A 19 7.18 5.85 -12.12
CA LYS A 19 8.08 7.01 -12.28
C LYS A 19 7.76 8.13 -11.29
N ARG A 20 6.46 8.41 -11.10
CA ARG A 20 5.98 9.44 -10.17
C ARG A 20 6.25 9.07 -8.70
N VAL A 21 6.06 7.81 -8.33
CA VAL A 21 6.41 7.32 -6.98
C VAL A 21 7.90 7.54 -6.73
N GLN A 22 8.75 7.12 -7.67
CA GLN A 22 10.20 7.27 -7.56
C GLN A 22 10.63 8.74 -7.44
N SER A 23 10.05 9.64 -8.22
CA SER A 23 10.46 11.06 -8.21
C SER A 23 10.00 11.82 -6.96
N ILE A 24 8.79 11.55 -6.45
CA ILE A 24 8.24 12.28 -5.29
C ILE A 24 8.78 11.73 -3.96
N THR A 25 9.20 10.47 -3.95
CA THR A 25 9.77 9.83 -2.76
C THR A 25 11.29 9.98 -2.68
N ASP A 26 11.87 11.01 -3.31
CA ASP A 26 13.31 11.23 -3.28
C ASP A 26 13.85 11.32 -1.83
N THR A 27 15.11 10.94 -1.70
CA THR A 27 15.81 10.82 -0.42
C THR A 27 16.86 11.91 -0.24
N ALA A 28 16.80 13.02 -1.00
CA ALA A 28 17.80 14.08 -0.91
C ALA A 28 17.86 14.67 0.50
N LEU A 29 16.70 14.80 1.14
CA LEU A 29 16.57 15.26 2.54
C LEU A 29 17.13 14.28 3.58
N LEU A 30 17.45 13.04 3.18
CA LEU A 30 18.00 12.00 4.07
C LEU A 30 19.54 11.90 4.01
N ALA A 31 20.20 12.61 3.07
CA ALA A 31 21.62 12.43 2.78
C ALA A 31 22.57 12.72 3.98
N GLY A 32 22.12 13.48 4.97
CA GLY A 32 22.88 13.79 6.19
C GLY A 32 22.40 13.05 7.44
N GLU A 33 21.45 12.11 7.31
CA GLU A 33 20.86 11.42 8.45
C GLU A 33 21.80 10.33 9.00
N THR A 34 22.17 10.43 10.29
CA THR A 34 22.91 9.36 10.98
C THR A 34 22.03 8.13 11.20
N PRO A 35 22.61 6.92 11.39
CA PRO A 35 21.84 5.71 11.68
C PRO A 35 20.87 5.87 12.86
N ALA A 36 21.30 6.52 13.95
CA ALA A 36 20.43 6.75 15.11
C ALA A 36 19.29 7.74 14.84
N GLN A 37 19.50 8.74 13.96
CA GLN A 37 18.41 9.63 13.52
C GLN A 37 17.40 8.88 12.66
N LYS A 38 17.90 8.07 11.72
CA LYS A 38 17.08 7.19 10.88
C LYS A 38 16.21 6.25 11.72
N ASP A 39 16.80 5.56 12.70
CA ASP A 39 16.07 4.64 13.56
C ASP A 39 14.98 5.37 14.37
N ARG A 40 15.29 6.54 14.92
CA ARG A 40 14.29 7.38 15.62
C ARG A 40 13.17 7.85 14.71
N ARG A 41 13.50 8.23 13.46
CA ARG A 41 12.50 8.63 12.46
C ARG A 41 11.60 7.45 12.11
N ILE A 42 12.16 6.28 11.81
CA ILE A 42 11.40 5.06 11.50
C ILE A 42 10.49 4.70 12.67
N LEU A 43 11.00 4.68 13.91
CA LEU A 43 10.21 4.37 15.10
C LEU A 43 9.03 5.35 15.28
N ARG A 44 9.27 6.65 15.07
CA ARG A 44 8.23 7.69 15.11
C ARG A 44 7.15 7.43 14.05
N LEU A 45 7.54 7.09 12.82
CA LEU A 45 6.61 6.79 11.72
C LEU A 45 5.81 5.51 12.01
N GLN A 46 6.46 4.45 12.48
CA GLN A 46 5.79 3.20 12.87
C GLN A 46 4.77 3.41 14.02
N GLY A 47 5.04 4.37 14.92
CA GLY A 47 4.16 4.76 16.02
C GLY A 47 3.06 5.76 15.65
N ASN A 48 3.13 6.43 14.50
CA ASN A 48 2.20 7.48 14.08
C ASN A 48 1.72 7.26 12.64
N TYR A 49 0.51 6.73 12.50
CA TYR A 49 -0.06 6.39 11.19
C TYR A 49 -0.17 7.58 10.24
N ALA A 50 -0.58 8.76 10.72
CA ALA A 50 -0.66 9.95 9.87
C ALA A 50 0.70 10.36 9.32
N ALA A 51 1.71 10.39 10.20
CA ALA A 51 3.09 10.70 9.80
C ALA A 51 3.66 9.64 8.85
N PHE A 52 3.33 8.36 9.07
CA PHE A 52 3.70 7.27 8.17
C PHE A 52 3.14 7.49 6.76
N CYS A 53 1.84 7.80 6.66
CA CYS A 53 1.18 8.07 5.40
C CYS A 53 1.83 9.25 4.65
N GLU A 54 1.97 10.39 5.32
CA GLU A 54 2.54 11.60 4.70
C GLU A 54 4.00 11.42 4.27
N TYR A 55 4.76 10.64 5.05
CA TYR A 55 6.16 10.41 4.75
C TYR A 55 6.35 9.42 3.60
N TYR A 56 5.70 8.25 3.61
CA TYR A 56 5.94 7.24 2.57
C TYR A 56 5.06 7.46 1.34
N PHE A 57 3.89 8.07 1.45
CA PHE A 57 2.92 8.19 0.35
C PHE A 57 2.55 9.64 -0.01
N PRO A 58 3.51 10.59 -0.09
CA PRO A 58 3.21 12.00 -0.32
C PRO A 58 2.44 12.26 -1.62
N HIS A 59 2.58 11.41 -2.64
CA HIS A 59 1.93 11.56 -3.94
C HIS A 59 0.43 11.23 -3.91
N PHE A 60 -0.06 10.55 -2.88
CA PHE A 60 -1.49 10.37 -2.60
C PHE A 60 -2.06 11.51 -1.73
N LEU A 61 -1.19 12.20 -0.99
CA LEU A 61 -1.55 13.20 0.02
C LEU A 61 -1.18 14.63 -0.41
N THR A 62 -0.84 14.85 -1.68
CA THR A 62 -0.54 16.18 -2.21
C THR A 62 -1.50 16.53 -3.34
N LEU A 63 -2.17 17.66 -3.20
CA LEU A 63 -2.90 18.29 -4.29
C LEU A 63 -1.89 19.04 -5.16
N ARG A 64 -1.87 18.73 -6.45
CA ARG A 64 -1.03 19.42 -7.44
C ARG A 64 -1.86 20.11 -8.49
N ASP A 65 -1.35 21.23 -8.97
CA ASP A 65 -1.90 21.90 -10.14
C ASP A 65 -1.70 21.00 -11.38
N LYS A 66 -2.77 20.80 -12.16
CA LYS A 66 -2.77 19.86 -13.28
C LYS A 66 -1.96 20.36 -14.48
N THR A 67 -1.71 21.66 -14.58
CA THR A 67 -1.04 22.30 -15.72
C THR A 67 0.45 22.46 -15.45
N THR A 68 0.80 22.95 -14.26
CA THR A 68 2.18 23.26 -13.85
C THR A 68 2.85 22.12 -13.09
N GLY A 69 2.07 21.21 -12.48
CA GLY A 69 2.58 20.13 -11.63
C GLY A 69 3.01 20.58 -10.23
N GLU A 70 2.89 21.86 -9.92
CA GLU A 70 3.27 22.44 -8.62
C GLU A 70 2.38 21.92 -7.48
N VAL A 71 2.96 21.79 -6.29
CA VAL A 71 2.20 21.39 -5.08
C VAL A 71 1.38 22.57 -4.60
N ILE A 72 0.07 22.42 -4.59
CA ILE A 72 -0.86 23.42 -4.04
C ILE A 72 -0.92 23.29 -2.53
N ARG A 73 -1.16 22.06 -2.03
CA ARG A 73 -1.21 21.78 -0.58
C ARG A 73 -1.10 20.29 -0.28
N THR A 74 -0.72 19.97 0.95
CA THR A 74 -0.85 18.64 1.54
C THR A 74 -2.28 18.43 2.04
N ILE A 75 -2.85 17.27 1.74
CA ILE A 75 -4.12 16.79 2.26
C ILE A 75 -3.80 15.79 3.37
N HIS A 76 -3.98 16.22 4.61
CA HIS A 76 -3.70 15.38 5.77
C HIS A 76 -4.75 14.28 5.95
N ASN A 77 -4.36 13.19 6.62
CA ASN A 77 -5.29 12.16 7.04
C ASN A 77 -6.42 12.77 7.89
N ALA A 78 -7.67 12.45 7.58
CA ALA A 78 -8.78 12.81 8.42
C ALA A 78 -8.75 12.01 9.75
N PRO A 79 -9.33 12.54 10.85
CA PRO A 79 -9.34 11.84 12.14
C PRO A 79 -9.90 10.42 12.07
N PHE A 80 -10.92 10.18 11.22
CA PHE A 80 -11.52 8.86 11.06
C PHE A 80 -10.62 7.86 10.32
N HIS A 81 -9.72 8.31 9.44
CA HIS A 81 -8.70 7.44 8.84
C HIS A 81 -7.76 6.90 9.92
N ASN A 82 -7.28 7.80 10.78
CA ASN A 82 -6.37 7.46 11.88
C ASN A 82 -7.03 6.55 12.91
N ALA A 83 -8.29 6.83 13.26
CA ALA A 83 -9.08 6.00 14.15
C ALA A 83 -9.28 4.58 13.59
N ALA A 84 -9.55 4.45 12.29
CA ALA A 84 -9.70 3.15 11.65
C ALA A 84 -8.39 2.36 11.60
N ALA A 85 -7.28 2.98 11.22
CA ALA A 85 -5.97 2.32 11.25
C ALA A 85 -5.58 1.86 12.67
N ALA A 86 -5.81 2.71 13.68
CA ALA A 86 -5.60 2.33 15.07
C ALA A 86 -6.51 1.17 15.51
N LYS A 87 -7.78 1.16 15.08
CA LYS A 87 -8.71 0.08 15.36
C LYS A 87 -8.25 -1.24 14.75
N VAL A 88 -7.80 -1.23 13.50
CA VAL A 88 -7.26 -2.40 12.78
C VAL A 88 -6.00 -2.93 13.49
N LYS A 89 -5.03 -2.07 13.80
CA LYS A 89 -3.79 -2.48 14.49
C LYS A 89 -4.03 -2.99 15.90
N GLY A 90 -4.95 -2.37 16.63
CA GLY A 90 -5.17 -2.62 18.06
C GLY A 90 -6.19 -3.71 18.39
N THR A 91 -6.89 -4.27 17.39
CA THR A 91 -7.95 -5.27 17.62
C THR A 91 -7.61 -6.59 16.92
N PRO A 92 -7.09 -7.60 17.65
CA PRO A 92 -6.89 -8.94 17.09
C PRO A 92 -8.19 -9.52 16.52
N ASN A 93 -8.11 -10.22 15.39
CA ASN A 93 -9.26 -10.87 14.72
C ASN A 93 -10.44 -9.93 14.40
N LEU A 94 -10.15 -8.65 14.11
CA LEU A 94 -11.18 -7.66 13.79
C LEU A 94 -12.02 -8.09 12.57
N LYS A 95 -13.34 -8.01 12.73
CA LYS A 95 -14.32 -8.02 11.64
C LYS A 95 -15.06 -6.69 11.69
N ALA A 96 -14.91 -5.85 10.68
CA ALA A 96 -15.47 -4.50 10.67
C ALA A 96 -15.95 -4.10 9.28
N VAL A 97 -16.94 -3.21 9.25
CA VAL A 97 -17.39 -2.53 8.04
C VAL A 97 -17.15 -1.03 8.24
N PHE A 98 -16.26 -0.47 7.44
CA PHE A 98 -15.98 0.96 7.43
C PHE A 98 -16.80 1.63 6.32
N MET A 99 -17.89 2.32 6.71
CA MET A 99 -18.81 2.98 5.78
C MET A 99 -18.38 4.43 5.54
N TRP A 100 -17.61 4.67 4.48
CA TRP A 100 -17.13 6.02 4.12
C TRP A 100 -17.74 6.49 2.80
N PRO A 101 -18.05 7.79 2.64
CA PRO A 101 -18.58 8.31 1.39
C PRO A 101 -17.59 8.21 0.22
N ARG A 102 -18.11 8.29 -1.01
CA ARG A 102 -17.27 8.38 -2.21
C ARG A 102 -16.36 9.60 -2.15
N GLY A 103 -15.11 9.45 -2.57
CA GLY A 103 -14.10 10.51 -2.53
C GLY A 103 -13.36 10.66 -1.20
N HIS A 104 -13.63 9.81 -0.20
CA HIS A 104 -12.96 9.83 1.10
C HIS A 104 -11.76 8.86 1.19
N ALA A 105 -11.09 8.57 0.07
CA ALA A 105 -9.86 7.79 0.01
C ALA A 105 -9.91 6.41 0.73
N LYS A 106 -11.08 5.74 0.74
CA LYS A 106 -11.28 4.44 1.42
C LYS A 106 -10.27 3.39 0.97
N SER A 107 -10.22 3.11 -0.33
CA SER A 107 -9.32 2.12 -0.93
C SER A 107 -7.86 2.48 -0.68
N THR A 108 -7.49 3.76 -0.83
CA THR A 108 -6.12 4.23 -0.52
C THR A 108 -5.70 3.89 0.91
N HIS A 109 -6.56 4.14 1.89
CA HIS A 109 -6.24 3.84 3.28
C HIS A 109 -6.25 2.33 3.57
N MET A 110 -7.31 1.62 3.18
CA MET A 110 -7.54 0.23 3.58
C MET A 110 -6.77 -0.79 2.75
N ASP A 111 -6.47 -0.47 1.49
CA ASP A 111 -5.81 -1.39 0.56
C ASP A 111 -4.32 -1.13 0.48
N ILE A 112 -3.87 0.11 0.66
CA ILE A 112 -2.45 0.49 0.49
C ILE A 112 -1.82 0.85 1.84
N PHE A 113 -2.31 1.90 2.49
CA PHE A 113 -1.59 2.50 3.62
C PHE A 113 -1.59 1.64 4.87
N VAL A 114 -2.75 1.15 5.30
CA VAL A 114 -2.88 0.31 6.50
C VAL A 114 -2.04 -0.98 6.38
N PRO A 115 -2.18 -1.80 5.32
CA PRO A 115 -1.41 -3.03 5.23
C PRO A 115 0.10 -2.78 5.16
N LEU A 116 0.56 -1.75 4.42
CA LEU A 116 1.99 -1.39 4.43
C LEU A 116 2.45 -0.89 5.80
N TRP A 117 1.63 -0.14 6.53
CA TRP A 117 1.95 0.27 7.90
C TRP A 117 2.07 -0.92 8.86
N LEU A 118 1.21 -1.93 8.71
CA LEU A 118 1.26 -3.17 9.50
C LEU A 118 2.45 -4.07 9.11
N MET A 119 2.80 -4.08 7.83
CA MET A 119 3.94 -4.81 7.26
C MET A 119 5.28 -4.31 7.82
N PHE A 120 5.42 -2.99 7.96
CA PHE A 120 6.67 -2.34 8.38
C PHE A 120 6.74 -2.02 9.88
N GLN A 121 6.01 -2.72 10.75
CA GLN A 121 6.19 -2.62 12.19
C GLN A 121 7.46 -3.35 12.66
N PRO A 122 8.08 -2.99 13.81
CA PRO A 122 9.25 -3.69 14.35
C PRO A 122 9.03 -5.20 14.49
N LYS A 123 7.84 -5.57 14.99
CA LYS A 123 7.27 -6.90 14.83
C LYS A 123 6.16 -6.79 13.80
N ARG A 124 6.38 -7.37 12.63
CA ARG A 124 5.41 -7.41 11.55
C ARG A 124 4.04 -7.94 12.03
N LEU A 125 2.97 -7.27 11.58
CA LEU A 125 1.60 -7.55 12.00
C LEU A 125 0.70 -8.18 10.94
N ILE A 126 1.18 -8.32 9.70
CA ILE A 126 0.49 -9.04 8.61
C ILE A 126 1.45 -10.01 7.92
N ASN A 127 0.95 -11.14 7.43
CA ASN A 127 1.75 -12.14 6.72
C ASN A 127 1.13 -12.50 5.38
N PHE A 128 -0.19 -12.42 5.26
CA PHE A 128 -0.89 -12.76 4.04
C PHE A 128 -2.12 -11.87 3.85
N MET A 129 -1.99 -10.92 2.92
CA MET A 129 -3.05 -10.03 2.51
C MET A 129 -3.82 -10.59 1.30
N VAL A 130 -5.15 -10.49 1.36
CA VAL A 130 -6.06 -10.74 0.23
C VAL A 130 -6.90 -9.50 -0.04
N VAL A 131 -6.85 -9.01 -1.28
CA VAL A 131 -7.76 -7.95 -1.77
C VAL A 131 -8.88 -8.62 -2.56
N VAL A 132 -10.12 -8.37 -2.15
CA VAL A 132 -11.31 -8.85 -2.85
C VAL A 132 -11.97 -7.67 -3.55
N GLY A 133 -12.05 -7.72 -4.89
CA GLY A 133 -12.70 -6.70 -5.71
C GLY A 133 -13.92 -7.24 -6.45
N LYS A 134 -14.71 -6.36 -7.10
CA LYS A 134 -15.81 -6.77 -8.00
C LYS A 134 -15.40 -7.77 -9.08
N SER A 135 -14.16 -7.72 -9.53
CA SER A 135 -13.53 -8.67 -10.46
C SER A 135 -12.07 -8.89 -10.10
N GLU A 136 -11.48 -9.99 -10.57
CA GLU A 136 -10.05 -10.26 -10.39
C GLU A 136 -9.19 -9.13 -10.98
N ASP A 137 -9.48 -8.69 -12.21
CA ASP A 137 -8.81 -7.55 -12.84
C ASP A 137 -8.82 -6.28 -11.95
N SER A 138 -9.93 -6.01 -11.25
CA SER A 138 -10.02 -4.85 -10.35
C SER A 138 -9.16 -5.01 -9.10
N ALA A 139 -9.16 -6.20 -8.50
CA ALA A 139 -8.35 -6.52 -7.33
C ALA A 139 -6.85 -6.52 -7.67
N THR A 140 -6.49 -7.04 -8.85
CA THR A 140 -5.12 -7.02 -9.37
C THR A 140 -4.63 -5.59 -9.57
N ARG A 141 -5.47 -4.68 -10.09
CA ARG A 141 -5.10 -3.26 -10.20
C ARG A 141 -4.82 -2.63 -8.84
N LEU A 142 -5.66 -2.88 -7.83
CA LEU A 142 -5.44 -2.38 -6.46
C LEU A 142 -4.13 -2.90 -5.85
N LEU A 143 -3.81 -4.19 -6.07
CA LEU A 143 -2.52 -4.74 -5.67
C LEU A 143 -1.33 -4.16 -6.45
N GLY A 144 -1.53 -3.76 -7.69
CA GLY A 144 -0.51 -3.12 -8.52
C GLY A 144 0.03 -1.83 -7.91
N ASP A 145 -0.81 -1.07 -7.18
CA ASP A 145 -0.38 0.11 -6.43
C ASP A 145 0.57 -0.28 -5.27
N ILE A 146 0.26 -1.34 -4.53
CA ILE A 146 1.16 -1.88 -3.49
C ILE A 146 2.48 -2.34 -4.10
N GLN A 147 2.44 -3.06 -5.23
CA GLN A 147 3.66 -3.50 -5.94
C GLN A 147 4.52 -2.30 -6.35
N ALA A 148 3.90 -1.26 -6.91
CA ALA A 148 4.61 -0.04 -7.31
C ALA A 148 5.27 0.65 -6.12
N GLU A 149 4.59 0.76 -4.96
CA GLU A 149 5.18 1.29 -3.74
C GLU A 149 6.37 0.44 -3.27
N LEU A 150 6.22 -0.88 -3.23
CA LEU A 150 7.28 -1.78 -2.76
C LEU A 150 8.49 -1.84 -3.69
N GLU A 151 8.32 -1.56 -4.98
CA GLU A 151 9.37 -1.63 -6.00
C GLU A 151 10.07 -0.28 -6.23
N HIS A 152 9.35 0.85 -6.14
CA HIS A 152 9.84 2.14 -6.61
C HIS A 152 9.86 3.26 -5.56
N ASN A 153 9.25 3.08 -4.40
CA ASN A 153 9.26 4.09 -3.33
C ASN A 153 10.65 4.15 -2.67
N GLN A 154 11.40 5.22 -2.95
CA GLN A 154 12.79 5.33 -2.49
C GLN A 154 12.89 5.48 -0.98
N ARG A 155 11.87 6.05 -0.31
CA ARG A 155 11.82 6.14 1.16
C ARG A 155 11.62 4.77 1.80
N ILE A 156 10.73 3.94 1.24
CA ILE A 156 10.55 2.55 1.70
C ILE A 156 11.84 1.76 1.49
N ILE A 157 12.45 1.87 0.31
CA ILE A 157 13.69 1.15 -0.01
C ILE A 157 14.83 1.59 0.92
N ALA A 158 14.97 2.90 1.17
CA ALA A 158 15.98 3.42 2.07
C ALA A 158 15.81 2.91 3.50
N ASP A 159 14.58 2.83 3.99
CA ASP A 159 14.30 2.47 5.39
C ASP A 159 14.23 0.97 5.65
N PHE A 160 13.65 0.19 4.72
CA PHE A 160 13.33 -1.23 4.90
C PHE A 160 14.00 -2.15 3.88
N GLY A 161 14.79 -1.61 2.96
CA GLY A 161 15.42 -2.35 1.87
C GLY A 161 14.47 -2.65 0.71
N LYS A 162 15.03 -3.19 -0.38
CA LYS A 162 14.25 -3.61 -1.56
C LYS A 162 13.28 -4.74 -1.19
N GLN A 163 12.02 -4.58 -1.57
CA GLN A 163 10.97 -5.54 -1.23
C GLN A 163 10.69 -6.54 -2.35
N GLN A 164 11.03 -6.24 -3.60
CA GLN A 164 11.11 -7.24 -4.66
C GLN A 164 12.34 -8.13 -4.43
N GLY A 165 12.10 -9.31 -3.87
CA GLY A 165 13.12 -10.33 -3.63
C GLY A 165 13.15 -11.41 -4.71
N ASN A 166 13.63 -12.60 -4.35
CA ASN A 166 13.71 -13.76 -5.26
C ASN A 166 12.40 -14.58 -5.34
N ALA A 167 11.38 -14.20 -4.57
CA ALA A 167 10.09 -14.90 -4.56
C ALA A 167 9.22 -14.48 -5.77
N SER A 168 8.07 -15.15 -5.95
CA SER A 168 7.12 -14.80 -7.01
C SER A 168 6.72 -13.32 -6.92
N TRP A 169 6.79 -12.61 -8.05
CA TRP A 169 6.43 -11.21 -8.20
C TRP A 169 5.59 -11.03 -9.46
N GLN A 170 4.37 -11.56 -9.44
CA GLN A 170 3.46 -11.55 -10.59
C GLN A 170 2.29 -10.61 -10.33
N ASP A 171 1.65 -10.15 -11.40
CA ASP A 171 0.41 -9.39 -11.31
C ASP A 171 -0.65 -10.24 -10.60
N GLY A 172 -1.30 -9.66 -9.59
CA GLY A 172 -2.36 -10.32 -8.82
C GLY A 172 -1.87 -11.31 -7.75
N GLU A 173 -0.61 -11.74 -7.77
CA GLU A 173 -0.02 -12.54 -6.69
C GLU A 173 1.49 -12.32 -6.57
N PHE A 174 1.93 -11.83 -5.41
CA PHE A 174 3.36 -11.63 -5.16
C PHE A 174 3.74 -11.83 -3.68
N LYS A 175 5.03 -12.01 -3.44
CA LYS A 175 5.60 -12.14 -2.11
C LYS A 175 6.79 -11.19 -1.92
N ALA A 176 6.67 -10.31 -0.94
CA ALA A 176 7.72 -9.39 -0.53
C ALA A 176 8.92 -10.10 0.10
N ALA A 177 10.09 -9.48 -0.01
CA ALA A 177 11.35 -9.97 0.53
C ALA A 177 11.30 -10.17 2.05
N ASN A 178 10.50 -9.35 2.75
CA ASN A 178 10.29 -9.55 4.18
C ASN A 178 9.44 -10.81 4.47
N GLY A 179 8.72 -11.37 3.49
CA GLY A 179 7.93 -12.60 3.59
C GLY A 179 6.42 -12.42 3.55
N VAL A 180 5.89 -11.19 3.44
CA VAL A 180 4.44 -10.97 3.28
C VAL A 180 3.97 -11.37 1.90
N LYS A 181 2.90 -12.16 1.84
CA LYS A 181 2.21 -12.51 0.59
C LYS A 181 1.01 -11.60 0.34
N PHE A 182 0.78 -11.28 -0.92
CA PHE A 182 -0.35 -10.50 -1.41
C PHE A 182 -1.05 -11.27 -2.53
N LEU A 183 -2.38 -11.30 -2.51
CA LEU A 183 -3.19 -12.02 -3.50
C LEU A 183 -4.49 -11.27 -3.82
N ALA A 184 -4.79 -11.15 -5.11
CA ALA A 184 -6.02 -10.59 -5.63
C ALA A 184 -7.08 -11.68 -5.80
N CYS A 185 -8.32 -11.37 -5.46
CA CYS A 185 -9.44 -12.26 -5.58
C CYS A 185 -10.64 -11.50 -6.16
N GLY A 186 -11.26 -12.04 -7.20
CA GLY A 186 -12.48 -11.49 -7.78
C GLY A 186 -13.74 -12.01 -7.08
N ARG A 187 -14.82 -11.23 -7.14
CA ARG A 187 -16.16 -11.68 -6.75
C ARG A 187 -16.51 -12.99 -7.45
N GLY A 188 -16.91 -14.00 -6.68
CA GLY A 188 -17.28 -15.32 -7.17
C GLY A 188 -16.13 -16.34 -7.19
N GLN A 189 -14.87 -15.91 -7.05
CA GLN A 189 -13.77 -16.83 -6.77
C GLN A 189 -13.86 -17.28 -5.30
N SER A 190 -13.49 -18.53 -5.04
CA SER A 190 -13.53 -19.09 -3.69
C SER A 190 -12.19 -18.81 -2.98
N PRO A 191 -12.15 -17.95 -1.94
CA PRO A 191 -10.94 -17.74 -1.14
C PRO A 191 -10.65 -18.92 -0.18
N ARG A 192 -11.50 -19.95 -0.17
CA ARG A 192 -11.33 -21.12 0.70
C ARG A 192 -10.07 -21.90 0.29
N GLY A 193 -9.29 -22.30 1.29
CA GLY A 193 -8.09 -23.11 1.08
C GLY A 193 -6.82 -22.31 0.83
N LEU A 194 -6.89 -20.99 0.63
CA LEU A 194 -5.72 -20.12 0.47
C LEU A 194 -4.73 -20.32 1.63
N ARG A 195 -3.47 -20.54 1.27
CA ARG A 195 -2.32 -20.61 2.20
C ARG A 195 -1.03 -20.19 1.51
N ASP A 196 -0.09 -19.74 2.31
CA ASP A 196 1.32 -19.64 1.97
C ASP A 196 2.11 -20.45 2.97
N ARG A 197 2.44 -21.69 2.61
CA ARG A 197 2.97 -22.70 3.55
C ARG A 197 2.05 -22.83 4.78
N GLU A 198 2.52 -22.51 5.97
CA GLU A 198 1.77 -22.49 7.23
C GLU A 198 0.86 -21.26 7.39
N ALA A 199 1.11 -20.15 6.67
CA ALA A 199 0.37 -18.92 6.82
C ALA A 199 -1.00 -18.96 6.12
N ARG A 200 -2.02 -18.43 6.79
CA ARG A 200 -3.37 -18.19 6.26
C ARG A 200 -3.57 -16.69 6.05
N PRO A 201 -4.52 -16.27 5.19
CA PRO A 201 -4.90 -14.86 5.10
C PRO A 201 -5.19 -14.27 6.48
N ASP A 202 -4.45 -13.23 6.86
CA ASP A 202 -4.57 -12.52 8.13
C ASP A 202 -4.93 -11.04 7.96
N TYR A 203 -4.98 -10.57 6.71
CA TYR A 203 -5.57 -9.29 6.33
C TYR A 203 -6.44 -9.50 5.08
N ILE A 204 -7.75 -9.30 5.19
CA ILE A 204 -8.66 -9.41 4.05
C ILE A 204 -9.41 -8.10 3.93
N VAL A 205 -9.25 -7.43 2.79
CA VAL A 205 -9.99 -6.23 2.46
C VAL A 205 -10.94 -6.52 1.30
N ILE A 206 -12.18 -6.07 1.47
CA ILE A 206 -13.25 -6.23 0.49
C ILE A 206 -13.59 -4.83 0.00
N ASP A 207 -13.24 -4.54 -1.25
CA ASP A 207 -13.39 -3.22 -1.84
C ASP A 207 -14.28 -3.24 -3.09
N ASP A 208 -15.08 -2.18 -3.23
CA ASP A 208 -16.01 -1.98 -4.35
C ASP A 208 -16.84 -3.22 -4.75
N LEU A 209 -17.61 -3.81 -3.81
CA LEU A 209 -18.57 -4.90 -4.09
C LEU A 209 -19.89 -4.45 -4.74
#